data_AF-A0AAQ3H335-F1
#
_entry.id   AF-A0AAQ3H335-F1
#
_cell.length_a   1.000
_cell.length_b   1.000
_cell.length_c   1.000
_cell.angle_alpha   90.00
_cell.angle_beta   90.00
_cell.angle_gamma   90.00
#
_symmetry.space_group_name_H-M   'P 1'
#
loop_
_entity.id
_entity.type
_entity.pdbx_description
1 polymer ?
#
loop_
_entity_poly.entity_id
_entity_poly.type
_entity_poly.pdbx_seq_one_letter_code
_entity_poly.pdbx_strand_id
1 'polypeptide(L)'
;MKPDITFYRRFQADILAGRKTITIRDGSESHFQPGQRLTVGRYEDGLPFCEIEVIDVTPVTLAQLNAQHAAQENMTLDGLRSVIEEIYPQVDRLYVIAFSLVRALAG
;
A
#
# COMPACT_ATOMS: atom_id res chain seq x y z
N MET A 1 18.91 4.05 5.60
CA MET A 1 17.69 4.59 6.23
C MET A 1 16.60 3.55 6.04
N LYS A 2 15.90 3.14 7.10
CA LYS A 2 14.80 2.18 6.99
C LYS A 2 13.58 2.91 6.40
N PRO A 3 12.90 2.39 5.37
CA PRO A 3 11.68 2.99 4.86
C PRO A 3 10.55 2.89 5.89
N ASP A 4 9.65 3.87 5.87
CA ASP A 4 8.47 3.90 6.76
C ASP A 4 7.42 2.87 6.30
N ILE A 5 7.33 2.65 4.99
CA ILE A 5 6.43 1.68 4.36
C ILE A 5 7.11 1.00 3.18
N THR A 6 6.79 -0.27 2.93
CA THR A 6 7.37 -1.04 1.83
C THR A 6 6.34 -1.52 0.82
N PHE A 7 6.73 -1.60 -0.45
CA PHE A 7 5.91 -2.15 -1.54
C PHE A 7 6.74 -3.14 -2.35
N TYR A 8 6.08 -4.14 -2.95
CA TYR A 8 6.75 -5.03 -3.90
C TYR A 8 7.32 -4.24 -5.09
N ARG A 9 8.49 -4.66 -5.58
CA ARG A 9 9.22 -4.03 -6.68
C ARG A 9 8.35 -3.77 -7.91
N ARG A 10 7.41 -4.67 -8.22
CA ARG A 10 6.48 -4.54 -9.36
C ARG A 10 5.66 -3.25 -9.34
N PHE A 11 5.40 -2.69 -8.16
CA PHE A 11 4.63 -1.45 -7.98
C PHE A 11 5.47 -0.18 -8.10
N GLN A 12 6.81 -0.29 -8.11
CA GLN A 12 7.70 0.86 -8.12
C GLN A 12 7.39 1.80 -9.28
N ALA A 13 7.25 1.27 -10.51
CA ALA A 13 6.95 2.07 -11.69
C ALA A 13 5.56 2.73 -11.65
N ASP A 14 4.57 2.05 -11.06
CA ASP A 14 3.20 2.58 -10.95
C ASP A 14 3.07 3.66 -9.87
N ILE A 15 3.79 3.53 -8.76
CA ILE A 15 3.85 4.55 -7.71
C ILE A 15 4.57 5.80 -8.24
N LEU A 16 5.72 5.62 -8.89
CA LEU A 16 6.49 6.73 -9.48
C LEU A 16 5.74 7.45 -10.61
N ALA A 17 4.80 6.77 -11.27
CA ALA A 17 3.94 7.37 -12.28
C ALA A 17 2.59 7.88 -11.72
N GLY A 18 2.34 7.77 -10.40
CA GLY A 18 1.10 8.18 -9.76
C GLY A 18 -0.14 7.35 -10.14
N ARG A 19 0.05 6.14 -10.72
CA ARG A 19 -1.04 5.23 -11.09
C ARG A 19 -1.52 4.36 -9.93
N LYS A 20 -0.59 3.98 -9.05
CA LYS A 20 -0.91 3.30 -7.79
C LYS A 20 -1.01 4.34 -6.68
N THR A 21 -2.21 4.52 -6.16
CA THR A 21 -2.54 5.59 -5.20
C THR A 21 -3.17 5.06 -3.92
N ILE A 22 -3.34 3.73 -3.81
CA ILE A 22 -3.81 3.10 -2.58
C ILE A 22 -2.96 1.87 -2.23
N THR A 23 -2.99 1.49 -0.96
CA THR A 23 -2.51 0.20 -0.47
C THR A 23 -3.44 -0.33 0.61
N ILE A 24 -3.59 -1.65 0.68
CA ILE A 24 -4.35 -2.33 1.74
C ILE A 24 -3.38 -2.90 2.76
N ARG A 25 -3.66 -2.65 4.05
CA ARG A 25 -2.83 -3.04 5.19
C ARG A 25 -3.66 -3.64 6.32
N ASP A 26 -3.01 -4.37 7.22
CA ASP A 26 -3.61 -4.82 8.46
C ASP A 26 -3.59 -3.73 9.55
N GLY A 27 -4.09 -4.05 10.74
CA GLY A 27 -4.13 -3.11 11.86
C GLY A 27 -2.77 -2.68 12.39
N SER A 28 -1.71 -3.46 12.18
CA SER A 28 -0.36 -3.11 12.68
C SER A 28 0.23 -1.91 11.92
N GLU A 29 -0.12 -1.77 10.65
CA GLU A 29 0.33 -0.68 9.76
C GLU A 29 -0.73 0.42 9.58
N SER A 30 -1.76 0.46 10.44
CA SER A 30 -2.88 1.43 10.34
C SER A 30 -2.62 2.78 11.01
N HIS A 31 -1.48 2.94 11.69
CA HIS A 31 -1.19 4.10 12.55
C HIS A 31 -0.82 5.38 11.78
N PHE A 32 -0.74 5.32 10.46
CA PHE A 32 -0.46 6.48 9.62
C PHE A 32 -1.62 7.48 9.64
N GLN A 33 -1.32 8.76 9.42
CA GLN A 33 -2.31 9.84 9.46
C GLN A 33 -2.30 10.66 8.16
N PRO A 34 -3.45 11.20 7.73
CA PRO A 34 -3.52 12.17 6.64
C PRO A 34 -2.52 13.32 6.82
N GLY A 35 -1.83 13.71 5.74
CA GLY A 35 -0.77 14.72 5.71
C GLY A 35 0.62 14.20 6.12
N GLN A 36 0.74 12.96 6.59
CA GLN A 36 2.03 12.37 6.92
C GLN A 36 2.84 12.07 5.66
N ARG A 37 4.13 12.45 5.65
CA ARG A 37 5.08 12.06 4.60
C ARG A 37 5.81 10.79 5.00
N LEU A 38 5.84 9.83 4.07
CA LEU A 38 6.44 8.51 4.27
C LEU A 38 7.51 8.25 3.23
N THR A 39 8.66 7.74 3.68
CA THR A 39 9.69 7.17 2.81
C THR A 39 9.25 5.78 2.39
N VAL A 40 9.15 5.57 1.08
CA VAL A 40 8.75 4.29 0.50
C VAL A 40 9.97 3.49 0.08
N GLY A 41 10.04 2.23 0.49
CA GLY A 41 11.08 1.28 0.07
C GLY A 41 10.53 0.03 -0.60
N ARG A 42 11.42 -0.71 -1.25
CA ARG A 42 11.07 -2.03 -1.79
C ARG A 42 10.98 -3.08 -0.69
N TYR A 43 9.97 -3.93 -0.75
CA TYR A 43 9.80 -5.02 0.21
C TYR A 43 10.97 -6.02 0.17
N GLU A 44 11.51 -6.28 -1.02
CA GLU A 44 12.50 -7.34 -1.25
C GLU A 44 13.90 -7.01 -0.71
N ASP A 45 14.32 -5.74 -0.78
CA ASP A 45 15.68 -5.31 -0.40
C ASP A 45 15.70 -4.12 0.56
N GLY A 46 14.54 -3.58 0.93
CA GLY A 46 14.40 -2.44 1.84
C GLY A 46 14.90 -1.11 1.27
N LEU A 47 15.30 -1.06 -0.01
CA LEU A 47 15.90 0.14 -0.58
C LEU A 47 14.84 1.21 -0.85
N PRO A 48 15.00 2.43 -0.31
CA PRO A 48 14.06 3.54 -0.53
C PRO A 48 14.11 4.03 -1.97
N PHE A 49 12.97 4.46 -2.52
CA PHE A 49 12.87 4.93 -3.91
C PHE A 49 11.97 6.15 -4.14
N CYS A 50 11.06 6.50 -3.22
CA CYS A 50 10.27 7.71 -3.31
C CYS A 50 9.78 8.17 -1.93
N GLU A 51 9.21 9.37 -1.89
CA GLU A 51 8.40 9.86 -0.78
C GLU A 51 6.95 10.04 -1.25
N ILE A 52 6.02 9.64 -0.40
CA ILE A 52 4.58 9.81 -0.59
C ILE A 52 3.99 10.63 0.55
N GLU A 53 2.81 11.19 0.33
CA GLU A 53 1.97 11.80 1.36
C GLU A 53 0.70 10.98 1.51
N VAL A 54 0.35 10.65 2.75
CA VAL A 54 -0.89 9.97 3.08
C VAL A 54 -2.04 10.97 2.92
N ILE A 55 -3.04 10.60 2.14
CA ILE A 55 -4.23 11.40 1.89
C ILE A 55 -5.36 10.98 2.83
N ASP A 56 -5.55 9.68 3.01
CA ASP A 56 -6.61 9.14 3.87
C ASP A 56 -6.27 7.73 4.37
N VAL A 57 -6.84 7.36 5.52
CA VAL A 57 -6.75 6.00 6.08
C VAL A 57 -8.15 5.57 6.49
N THR A 58 -8.76 4.70 5.69
CA THR A 58 -10.14 4.24 5.89
C THR A 58 -10.17 2.75 6.26
N PRO A 59 -10.83 2.36 7.37
CA PRO A 59 -11.02 0.95 7.70
C PRO A 59 -11.93 0.26 6.68
N VAL A 60 -11.58 -0.96 6.29
CA VAL A 60 -12.33 -1.79 5.35
C VAL A 60 -12.35 -3.24 5.83
N THR A 61 -13.43 -3.95 5.55
CA THR A 61 -13.52 -5.39 5.76
C THR A 61 -13.17 -6.15 4.47
N LEU A 62 -12.77 -7.41 4.58
CA LEU A 62 -12.47 -8.24 3.41
C LEU A 62 -13.67 -8.32 2.43
N ALA A 63 -14.90 -8.32 2.96
CA ALA A 63 -16.13 -8.33 2.18
C ALA A 63 -16.37 -7.03 1.39
N GLN A 64 -15.86 -5.89 1.87
CA GLN A 64 -15.97 -4.58 1.22
C GLN A 64 -14.91 -4.37 0.11
N LEU A 65 -13.92 -5.26 -0.01
CA LEU A 65 -12.99 -5.24 -1.13
C LEU A 65 -13.73 -5.49 -2.46
N ASN A 66 -13.31 -4.78 -3.50
CA ASN A 66 -13.99 -4.77 -4.79
C ASN A 66 -12.95 -4.77 -5.93
N ALA A 67 -13.43 -4.83 -7.18
CA ALA A 67 -12.56 -4.91 -8.35
C ALA A 67 -11.62 -3.69 -8.50
N GLN A 68 -12.02 -2.50 -8.05
CA GLN A 68 -11.17 -1.31 -8.09
C GLN A 68 -10.00 -1.44 -7.10
N HIS A 69 -10.28 -1.92 -5.89
CA HIS A 69 -9.23 -2.24 -4.91
C HIS A 69 -8.23 -3.27 -5.48
N ALA A 70 -8.73 -4.32 -6.11
CA ALA A 70 -7.90 -5.36 -6.72
C ALA A 70 -7.06 -4.86 -7.89
N ALA A 71 -7.63 -4.01 -8.75
CA ALA A 71 -6.90 -3.41 -9.88
C ALA A 71 -5.73 -2.54 -9.41
N GLN A 72 -5.89 -1.78 -8.32
CA GLN A 72 -4.81 -1.00 -7.70
C GLN A 72 -3.70 -1.88 -7.09
N GLU A 73 -4.01 -3.13 -6.77
CA GLU A 73 -3.05 -4.15 -6.34
C GLU A 73 -2.58 -5.07 -7.49
N ASN A 74 -2.92 -4.71 -8.74
CA ASN A 74 -2.58 -5.44 -9.97
C ASN A 74 -2.95 -6.94 -9.91
N MET A 75 -4.18 -7.24 -9.48
CA MET A 75 -4.70 -8.60 -9.32
C MET A 75 -6.22 -8.66 -9.49
N THR A 76 -6.77 -9.87 -9.56
CA THR A 76 -8.21 -10.12 -9.52
C THR A 76 -8.73 -9.96 -8.08
N LEU A 77 -10.04 -9.72 -7.91
CA LEU A 77 -10.63 -9.61 -6.56
C LEU A 77 -10.43 -10.90 -5.74
N ASP A 78 -10.62 -12.06 -6.36
CA ASP A 78 -10.40 -13.35 -5.68
C ASP A 78 -8.92 -13.51 -5.32
N GLY A 79 -8.01 -13.16 -6.23
CA GLY A 79 -6.57 -13.16 -5.96
C GLY A 79 -6.19 -12.23 -4.80
N LEU A 80 -6.79 -11.04 -4.73
CA LEU A 80 -6.58 -10.11 -3.62
C LEU A 80 -7.03 -10.68 -2.29
N ARG A 81 -8.21 -11.30 -2.25
CA ARG A 81 -8.72 -11.92 -1.03
C ARG A 81 -7.81 -13.07 -0.58
N SER A 82 -7.42 -13.95 -1.49
CA SER A 82 -6.52 -15.07 -1.16
C SER A 82 -5.15 -14.61 -0.65
N VAL A 83 -4.55 -13.60 -1.28
CA VAL A 83 -3.26 -13.05 -0.83
C VAL A 83 -3.38 -12.42 0.55
N ILE A 84 -4.47 -11.68 0.83
CA ILE A 84 -4.70 -11.09 2.15
C ILE A 84 -4.88 -12.19 3.21
N GLU A 85 -5.65 -13.24 2.92
CA GLU A 85 -5.84 -14.37 3.83
C GLU A 85 -4.54 -15.16 4.10
N GLU A 86 -3.66 -15.25 3.11
CA GLU A 86 -2.35 -15.92 3.23
C GLU A 86 -1.38 -15.11 4.09
N ILE A 87 -1.29 -13.79 3.87
CA ILE A 87 -0.35 -12.91 4.59
C ILE A 87 -0.86 -12.62 6.00
N TYR A 88 -2.17 -12.46 6.16
CA TYR A 88 -2.82 -12.06 7.40
C TYR A 88 -3.92 -13.04 7.81
N PRO A 89 -3.56 -14.27 8.22
CA PRO A 89 -4.55 -15.22 8.69
C PRO A 89 -5.30 -14.63 9.89
N GLN A 90 -6.63 -14.64 9.82
CA GLN A 90 -7.53 -14.13 10.87
C GLN A 90 -7.59 -12.60 11.04
N VAL A 91 -7.28 -11.81 10.00
CA VAL A 91 -7.51 -10.36 10.06
C VAL A 91 -8.99 -10.00 9.87
N ASP A 92 -9.58 -9.42 10.91
CA ASP A 92 -10.95 -8.91 10.90
C ASP A 92 -11.06 -7.48 10.37
N ARG A 93 -9.95 -6.72 10.36
CA ARG A 93 -9.92 -5.31 9.98
C ARG A 93 -8.71 -4.99 9.11
N LEU A 94 -9.00 -4.57 7.90
CA LEU A 94 -8.04 -4.03 6.96
C LEU A 94 -8.18 -2.51 6.93
N TYR A 95 -7.17 -1.85 6.38
CA TYR A 95 -7.16 -0.40 6.19
C TYR A 95 -6.71 -0.11 4.77
N VAL A 96 -7.47 0.74 4.09
CA VAL A 96 -7.05 1.34 2.82
C VAL A 96 -6.33 2.63 3.14
N ILE A 97 -5.06 2.69 2.79
CA ILE A 97 -4.27 3.92 2.86
C ILE A 97 -4.24 4.51 1.46
N ALA A 98 -4.89 5.66 1.29
CA ALA A 98 -4.78 6.47 0.08
C ALA A 98 -3.58 7.40 0.20
N PHE A 99 -2.82 7.55 -0.88
CA PHE A 99 -1.61 8.37 -0.90
C PHE A 99 -1.35 8.99 -2.28
N SER A 100 -0.51 10.02 -2.31
CA SER A 100 0.01 10.63 -3.53
C SER A 100 1.52 10.69 -3.52
N LEU A 101 2.14 10.52 -4.69
CA LEU A 101 3.58 10.73 -4.87
C LEU A 101 3.94 12.19 -4.57
N VAL A 102 4.96 12.39 -3.73
CA VAL A 102 5.54 13.72 -3.46
C VAL A 102 6.77 13.92 -4.34
N ARG A 103 7.72 12.98 -4.30
CA ARG A 103 8.93 13.00 -5.13
C ARG A 103 9.57 11.63 -5.28
N ALA A 104 10.26 11.43 -6.38
CA ALA A 104 11.19 10.31 -6.52
C ALA A 104 12.48 10.60 -5.73
N LEU A 105 13.04 9.57 -5.10
CA LEU A 105 14.39 9.63 -4.56
C LEU A 105 15.32 9.20 -5.71
N ALA A 106 16.18 10.10 -6.15
CA ALA A 106 17.17 9.75 -7.16
C ALA A 106 18.05 8.61 -6.63
N GLY A 107 18.15 7.53 -7.41
CA GLY A 107 19.11 6.45 -7.18
C GLY A 107 20.48 6.82 -7.72
#